data_AF-G1QWT3-F1
#
_entry.id   AF-G1QWT3-F1
#
_cell.length_a   1.000
_cell.length_b   1.000
_cell.length_c   1.000
_cell.angle_alpha   90.00
_cell.angle_beta   90.00
_cell.angle_gamma   90.00
#
_symmetry.space_group_name_H-M   'P 1'
#
loop_
_entity.id
_entity.type
_entity.pdbx_description
1 polymer ?
#
loop_
_entity_poly.entity_id
_entity_poly.type
_entity_poly.pdbx_seq_one_letter_code
_entity_poly.pdbx_strand_id
1 'polypeptide(L)' 'MARGNQRELARQKNMKKTQEISKGKRKEDSLTASQRKQRDCEIMQQKQKAANEKKSMQTREK' A
#
# COMPACT_ATOMS: atom_id res chain seq x y z
N MET A 1 40.66 2.16 10.69
CA MET A 1 39.79 1.28 9.87
C MET A 1 38.68 0.56 10.65
N ALA A 2 38.83 0.22 11.95
CA ALA A 2 37.81 -0.55 12.70
C ALA A 2 36.53 0.21 13.17
N ARG A 3 36.50 1.56 13.11
CA ARG A 3 35.33 2.37 13.53
C ARG A 3 34.32 2.65 12.40
N GLY A 4 34.76 2.59 11.15
CA GLY A 4 33.88 2.80 9.98
C GLY A 4 32.86 1.67 9.83
N ASN A 5 33.30 0.43 10.06
CA ASN A 5 32.43 -0.75 9.99
C ASN A 5 31.31 -0.73 11.04
N GLN A 6 31.63 -0.35 12.28
CA GLN A 6 30.63 -0.20 13.35
C GLN A 6 29.63 0.92 13.06
N ARG A 7 30.11 2.04 12.49
CA ARG A 7 29.25 3.16 12.09
C ARG A 7 28.27 2.76 10.99
N GLU A 8 28.75 2.05 9.98
CA GLU A 8 27.92 1.61 8.86
C GLU A 8 26.88 0.59 9.32
N LEU A 9 27.27 -0.35 10.18
CA LEU A 9 26.35 -1.30 10.78
C LEU A 9 25.26 -0.62 11.62
N ALA A 10 25.60 0.43 12.36
CA ALA A 10 24.64 1.22 13.12
C ALA A 10 23.65 1.97 12.22
N ARG A 11 24.11 2.52 11.08
CA ARG A 11 23.23 3.17 10.10
C ARG A 11 22.26 2.16 9.47
N GLN A 12 22.75 0.99 9.07
CA GLN A 12 21.90 -0.07 8.52
C GLN A 12 20.85 -0.55 9.52
N LYS A 13 21.24 -0.74 10.79
CA LYS A 13 20.30 -1.12 11.86
C LYS A 13 19.24 -0.04 12.09
N ASN A 14 19.62 1.22 12.13
CA ASN A 14 18.67 2.34 12.29
C ASN A 14 17.73 2.44 11.09
N MET A 15 18.24 2.30 9.86
CA MET A 15 17.42 2.33 8.66
C MET A 15 16.43 1.16 8.60
N LYS A 16 16.86 -0.05 8.98
CA LYS A 16 15.94 -1.19 9.11
C LYS A 16 14.91 -0.94 10.20
N LYS A 17 15.29 -0.41 11.35
CA LYS A 17 14.37 -0.10 12.46
C LYS A 17 13.32 0.93 12.04
N THR A 18 13.70 2.00 11.34
CA THR A 18 12.74 3.00 10.84
C THR A 18 11.81 2.42 9.78
N GLN A 19 12.34 1.59 8.87
CA GLN A 19 11.52 0.89 7.89
C GLN A 19 10.55 -0.08 8.53
N GLU A 20 10.97 -0.93 9.48
CA GLU A 20 10.08 -1.87 10.18
C GLU A 20 9.05 -1.13 11.05
N ILE A 21 9.41 -0.02 11.69
CA ILE A 21 8.44 0.83 12.39
C ILE A 21 7.41 1.37 11.38
N SER A 22 7.84 1.80 10.18
CA SER A 22 6.93 2.30 9.15
C SER A 22 6.10 1.20 8.48
N LYS A 23 6.63 -0.03 8.40
CA LYS A 23 5.92 -1.21 7.87
C LYS A 23 4.85 -1.62 8.87
N GLY A 24 3.61 -1.30 8.57
CA GLY A 24 2.47 -1.58 9.45
C GLY A 24 1.98 -0.38 10.25
N LYS A 25 2.74 0.72 10.30
CA LYS A 25 2.14 2.05 10.53
C LYS A 25 1.28 2.34 9.31
N ARG A 26 -0.03 2.13 9.47
CA ARG A 26 -1.01 2.49 8.45
C ARG A 26 -0.80 3.96 8.12
N LYS A 27 -0.84 4.33 6.83
CA LYS A 27 -0.88 5.73 6.44
C LYS A 27 -1.91 6.44 7.34
N GLU A 28 -1.51 7.58 7.90
CA GLU A 28 -2.35 8.47 8.70
C GLU A 28 -3.44 9.08 7.81
N ASP A 29 -4.28 8.23 7.22
CA ASP A 29 -5.44 8.63 6.42
C ASP A 29 -6.56 9.18 7.34
N SER A 30 -6.35 9.22 8.65
CA SER A 30 -7.33 9.66 9.68
C SER A 30 -8.64 8.87 9.70
N LEU A 31 -8.77 7.83 8.87
CA LEU A 31 -10.01 7.09 8.75
C LEU A 31 -10.19 6.14 9.92
N THR A 32 -11.44 6.07 10.35
CA THR A 32 -11.91 4.97 11.20
C THR A 32 -11.85 3.64 10.45
N ALA A 33 -11.88 2.53 11.18
CA ALA A 33 -11.93 1.20 10.56
C ALA A 33 -13.17 1.01 9.66
N SER A 34 -14.30 1.62 10.03
CA SER A 34 -15.55 1.57 9.24
C SER A 34 -15.39 2.27 7.89
N GLN A 35 -14.87 3.50 7.89
CA GLN A 35 -14.66 4.27 6.66
C GLN A 35 -13.65 3.60 5.71
N ARG A 36 -12.63 2.92 6.26
CA ARG A 36 -11.73 2.09 5.44
C ARG A 36 -12.47 0.93 4.77
N LYS A 37 -13.27 0.18 5.52
CA LYS A 37 -14.08 -0.91 4.94
C LYS A 37 -15.01 -0.40 3.85
N GLN A 38 -15.67 0.73 4.06
CA GLN A 38 -16.54 1.35 3.06
C GLN A 38 -15.76 1.73 1.79
N ARG A 39 -14.61 2.38 1.93
CA ARG A 39 -13.74 2.72 0.80
C ARG A 39 -13.26 1.50 0.04
N ASP A 40 -12.77 0.48 0.75
CA ASP A 40 -12.26 -0.74 0.12
C ASP A 40 -13.37 -1.47 -0.65
N CYS A 41 -14.58 -1.54 -0.08
CA CYS A 41 -15.77 -2.04 -0.75
C CYS A 41 -16.11 -1.23 -2.02
N GLU A 42 -16.07 0.10 -1.94
CA GLU A 42 -16.38 0.98 -3.07
C GLU A 42 -15.36 0.83 -4.20
N ILE A 43 -14.06 0.76 -3.87
CA ILE A 43 -12.99 0.51 -4.84
C ILE A 43 -13.20 -0.84 -5.54
N MET A 44 -13.57 -1.89 -4.79
CA MET A 44 -13.83 -3.21 -5.37
C MET A 44 -15.05 -3.19 -6.31
N GLN A 45 -16.14 -2.52 -5.92
CA GLN A 45 -17.32 -2.36 -6.77
C GLN A 45 -17.01 -1.59 -8.06
N GLN A 46 -16.27 -0.49 -7.97
CA GLN A 46 -15.86 0.29 -9.14
C GLN A 46 -14.98 -0.55 -10.08
N LYS A 47 -14.03 -1.33 -9.54
CA LYS A 47 -13.21 -2.25 -10.34
C LYS A 47 -14.06 -3.29 -11.07
N GLN A 48 -15.04 -3.88 -10.39
CA GLN A 48 -15.93 -4.87 -11.02
C GLN A 48 -16.79 -4.23 -12.11
N LYS A 49 -17.36 -3.04 -11.87
CA LYS A 49 -18.13 -2.28 -12.86
C LYS A 49 -17.29 -1.97 -14.09
N ALA A 50 -16.10 -1.39 -13.90
CA ALA A 50 -15.18 -1.08 -14.99
C ALA A 50 -14.75 -2.34 -15.77
N ALA A 51 -14.51 -3.46 -15.08
CA ALA A 51 -14.20 -4.73 -15.75
C ALA A 51 -15.38 -5.24 -16.60
N ASN A 52 -16.61 -5.12 -16.09
CA ASN A 52 -17.82 -5.52 -16.80
C ASN A 52 -18.10 -4.61 -18.00
N GLU A 53 -17.91 -3.30 -17.87
CA GLU A 53 -18.04 -2.33 -18.97
C GLU A 53 -17.01 -2.58 -20.07
N LYS A 54 -15.75 -2.85 -19.72
CA LYS A 54 -14.74 -3.23 -20.71
C LYS A 54 -15.11 -4.49 -21.46
N LYS A 55 -15.63 -5.51 -20.75
CA LYS A 55 -16.12 -6.74 -21.37
C LYS A 55 -17.31 -6.47 -22.29
N SER A 56 -18.26 -5.65 -21.87
CA SER A 56 -19.45 -5.35 -22.68
C SER A 56 -19.12 -4.55 -23.95
N MET A 57 -18.20 -3.59 -23.85
CA MET A 57 -17.68 -2.86 -25.02
C MET A 57 -16.95 -3.82 -25.98
N GLN A 58 -16.07 -4.68 -25.46
CA GLN A 58 -15.35 -5.66 -26.27
C GLN A 58 -16.27 -6.67 -26.97
N THR A 59 -17.39 -7.05 -26.34
CA THR A 59 -18.40 -7.92 -26.99
C THR A 59 -19.26 -7.20 -28.01
N ARG A 60 -19.36 -5.86 -27.95
CA ARG A 60 -20.16 -5.06 -28.88
C ARG A 60 -19.38 -4.63 -30.13
N GLU A 61 -18.05 -4.61 -30.03
CA GLU A 61 -17.13 -4.30 -31.12
C GLU A 61 -16.72 -5.53 -31.96
N LYS A 62 -17.10 -6.73 -31.54
CA LYS A 62 -16.96 -7.99 -32.31
C LYS A 62 -18.25 -8.31 -33.05
#